data_AF-A0A7X8B8Y3-F1
#
_entry.id   AF-A0A7X8B8Y3-F1
#
_cell.length_a   1.000
_cell.length_b   1.000
_cell.length_c   1.000
_cell.angle_alpha   90.00
_cell.angle_beta   90.00
_cell.angle_gamma   90.00
#
_symmetry.space_group_name_H-M   'P 1'
#
loop_
_entity.id
_entity.type
_entity.pdbx_description
1 polymer ?
#
loop_
_entity_poly.entity_id
_entity_poly.type
_entity_poly.pdbx_seq_one_letter_code
_entity_poly.pdbx_strand_id
1 'polypeptide(L)' 'MAEETYEGEFYCVKCKEKREAKGIVVVNDKGTKMAKAKCPVCSTNLNRILGRA' A
#
# COMPACT_ATOMS: atom_id res chain seq x y z
N MET A 1 -11.04 -2.29 15.71
CA MET A 1 -10.56 -1.54 14.52
C MET A 1 -9.86 -2.55 13.65
N ALA A 2 -10.49 -2.97 12.54
CA ALA A 2 -9.88 -3.96 11.65
C ALA A 2 -8.77 -3.26 10.88
N GLU A 3 -7.51 -3.60 11.18
CA GLU A 3 -6.38 -3.25 10.34
C GLU A 3 -6.53 -4.04 9.03
N GLU A 4 -7.26 -3.47 8.08
CA GLU A 4 -7.32 -4.02 6.73
C GLU A 4 -5.89 -3.95 6.17
N THR A 5 -5.20 -5.07 6.03
CA THR A 5 -3.87 -5.09 5.37
C THR A 5 -4.02 -5.49 3.92
N TYR A 6 -3.40 -4.74 3.01
CA TYR A 6 -3.35 -5.07 1.60
C TYR A 6 -1.99 -5.69 1.28
N GLU A 7 -2.03 -6.97 0.92
CA GLU A 7 -0.88 -7.71 0.42
C GLU A 7 -1.02 -7.79 -1.10
N GLY A 8 -0.01 -7.29 -1.81
CA GLY A 8 -0.04 -7.30 -3.26
C GLY A 8 1.29 -6.88 -3.86
N GLU A 9 1.34 -6.97 -5.19
CA GLU A 9 2.47 -6.50 -5.97
C GLU A 9 2.45 -4.97 -6.04
N PHE A 10 3.43 -4.35 -5.41
CA PHE A 10 3.71 -2.93 -5.52
C PHE A 10 4.89 -2.71 -6.45
N TYR A 11 4.73 -1.77 -7.37
CA TYR A 11 5.82 -1.35 -8.24
C TYR A 11 6.73 -0.38 -7.49
N CYS A 12 7.95 -0.78 -7.09
CA CYS A 12 8.94 0.19 -6.61
C CYS A 12 9.63 0.82 -7.82
N VAL A 13 9.41 2.12 -8.04
CA VAL A 13 10.05 2.89 -9.12
C VAL A 13 11.59 2.88 -9.01
N LYS A 14 12.14 2.74 -7.80
CA LYS A 14 13.60 2.61 -7.61
C LYS A 14 14.13 1.24 -8.03
N CYS A 15 13.38 0.18 -7.76
CA CYS A 15 13.75 -1.17 -8.15
C CYS A 15 13.32 -1.51 -9.59
N LYS A 16 12.42 -0.71 -10.18
CA LYS A 16 11.77 -0.93 -11.49
C LYS A 16 11.14 -2.31 -11.65
N GLU A 17 10.84 -2.97 -10.54
CA GLU A 17 10.25 -4.30 -10.48
C GLU A 17 9.01 -4.27 -9.57
N LYS A 18 8.11 -5.22 -9.80
CA LYS A 18 7.01 -5.48 -8.89
C LYS A 18 7.54 -6.29 -7.71
N ARG A 19 7.27 -5.83 -6.51
CA ARG A 19 7.58 -6.58 -5.28
C ARG A 19 6.32 -6.77 -4.47
N GLU A 20 6.19 -7.97 -3.93
CA GLU A 20 5.18 -8.24 -2.92
C GLU A 20 5.56 -7.50 -1.64
N ALA A 21 4.64 -6.65 -1.19
CA ALA A 21 4.79 -5.98 0.09
C ALA A 21 3.44 -6.01 0.80
N LYS A 22 3.50 -6.04 2.13
CA LYS A 22 2.33 -5.92 2.99
C LYS A 22 2.17 -4.46 3.39
N GLY A 23 1.06 -3.87 2.97
CA GLY A 23 0.67 -2.51 3.34
C GLY A 23 -0.52 -2.50 4.28
N ILE A 24 -0.66 -1.42 5.05
CA ILE A 24 -1.81 -1.19 5.91
C ILE A 24 -2.80 -0.31 5.16
N VAL A 25 -4.03 -0.78 4.98
CA VAL A 25 -5.16 -0.02 4.45
C VAL A 25 -5.75 0.80 5.57
N VAL A 26 -5.72 2.11 5.37
CA VAL A 26 -6.35 3.08 6.24
C VAL A 26 -7.56 3.61 5.51
N VAL A 27 -8.73 3.54 6.15
CA VAL A 27 -9.95 4.16 5.67
C VAL A 27 -10.06 5.53 6.32
N ASN A 28 -10.05 6.59 5.51
CA ASN A 28 -10.27 7.95 6.01
C ASN A 28 -11.76 8.18 6.30
N ASP A 29 -12.11 9.14 7.17
CA ASP A 29 -13.50 9.56 7.48
C ASP A 29 -14.40 9.80 6.26
N LYS A 30 -13.81 10.12 5.10
CA LYS A 30 -14.51 10.30 3.82
C LYS A 30 -14.81 8.99 3.07
N GLY A 31 -14.55 7.83 3.67
CA GLY A 31 -14.76 6.51 3.06
C GLY A 31 -13.74 6.12 1.98
N THR A 32 -12.58 6.78 1.93
CA THR A 32 -11.53 6.48 0.95
C THR A 32 -10.54 5.49 1.54
N LYS A 33 -10.33 4.35 0.86
CA LYS A 33 -9.35 3.33 1.28
C LYS A 33 -7.96 3.64 0.71
N MET A 34 -6.96 3.75 1.57
CA MET A 34 -5.57 4.01 1.20
C MET A 34 -4.64 2.95 1.80
N ALA A 35 -4.02 2.12 0.97
CA ALA A 35 -2.96 1.21 1.39
C ALA A 35 -1.61 1.93 1.46
N LYS A 36 -0.95 1.87 2.63
CA LYS A 36 0.42 2.32 2.84
C LYS A 36 1.32 1.11 3.05
N ALA A 37 2.23 0.86 2.13
CA ALA A 37 3.26 -0.16 2.22
C ALA A 37 4.66 0.48 2.21
N LYS A 38 5.66 -0.27 2.66
CA LYS A 38 7.08 0.08 2.47
C LYS A 38 7.73 -0.96 1.59
N CYS A 39 8.51 -0.52 0.62
CA CYS A 39 9.27 -1.45 -0.18
C CYS A 39 10.41 -2.05 0.67
N PRO A 40 10.58 -3.38 0.72
CA PRO A 40 11.59 -4.03 1.55
C PRO A 40 13.04 -3.77 1.10
N VAL A 41 13.25 -3.32 -0.14
CA VAL A 41 14.61 -3.08 -0.69
C VAL A 41 14.96 -1.62 -0.69
N CYS A 42 14.07 -0.79 -1.24
CA CYS A 42 14.32 0.62 -1.45
C CYS A 42 13.84 1.47 -0.24
N SER A 43 13.21 0.86 0.78
CA SER A 43 12.55 1.50 1.94
C SER A 43 11.59 2.64 1.55
N THR A 44 11.19 2.69 0.29
CA THR A 44 10.36 3.77 -0.26
C THR A 44 8.90 3.49 0.10
N ASN A 45 8.20 4.53 0.55
CA ASN A 45 6.78 4.42 0.86
C ASN A 45 5.99 4.23 -0.44
N LEU A 46 5.28 3.11 -0.50
CA LEU A 46 4.41 2.71 -1.60
C LEU A 46 2.97 2.96 -1.15
N ASN A 47 2.33 3.98 -1.71
CA ASN A 47 0.95 4.30 -1.39
C ASN A 47 0.05 3.87 -2.55
N ARG A 48 -0.92 2.99 -2.29
CA ARG A 48 -1.92 2.57 -3.28
C ARG A 48 -3.30 2.96 -2.79
N ILE A 49 -3.96 3.83 -3.54
CA ILE A 49 -5.36 4.20 -3.30
C ILE A 49 -6.20 3.04 -3.84
N LEU A 50 -6.98 2.39 -2.98
CA LEU A 50 -7.80 1.23 -3.35
C LEU A 50 -9.18 1.65 -3.90
N GLY A 51 -9.45 2.95 -3.94
CA GLY A 51 -10.74 3.50 -4.37
C GLY A 51 -11.70 3.68 -3.19
N ARG A 52 -12.88 4.17 -3.51
CA ARG A 52 -13.96 4.46 -2.56
C ARG A 52 -14.67 3.15 -2.21
N ALA A 53 -14.90 2.90 -0.92
CA ALA A 53 -15.75 1.80 -0.46
C ALA A 53 -17.21 2.03 -0.87
#